data_AF-A0A7J9PHX1-F1
#
_entry.id   AF-A0A7J9PHX1-F1
#
_cell.length_a   1.000
_cell.length_b   1.000
_cell.length_c   1.000
_cell.angle_alpha   90.00
_cell.angle_beta   90.00
_cell.angle_gamma   90.00
#
_symmetry.space_group_name_H-M   'P 1'
#
loop_
_entity.id
_entity.type
_entity.pdbx_description
1 polymer ?
#
loop_
_entity_poly.entity_id
_entity_poly.type
_entity_poly.pdbx_seq_one_letter_code
_entity_poly.pdbx_strand_id
1 'polypeptide(L)'
;MYIRVNNGVTECDIRLVGTAHVSDDSITDVENAIVETDPELVAIELDKDRFVAMFQNKKNDVDLKSVIKQGKVGIYIVHSILANFQKNIGEQFGIKPGSEMKKATDLAIQYGKPLSLIDRPINITLSRTINKMTFKEKFDFLIGLLTEQNIELDEKAVNEMVTNADDLILLLKDISPSIYETLVDERDRYMAKNLFESSKGKENIVAVVGAGHVPGIKNYLKQMESGEDIDLKSLMEVKKKSNVLGKIISIAILLVILYGFYSVSSNLEALKALTLEWVLINGCLSSLGVLIARGKLQTIIAAFLAAPVTSLIPVIGAGYVAGLVELKFRDVSFNDIGKMMNTENFKELMENQAMRVLLVAALANLGSAIGTFYFVPRFL
;
A
#
# COMPACT_ATOMS: atom_id res chain seq x y z
N MET A 1 23.36 -19.86 -7.15
CA MET A 1 24.24 -19.25 -8.18
C MET A 1 25.35 -18.46 -7.49
N TYR A 2 26.59 -18.48 -7.98
CA TYR A 2 27.68 -17.67 -7.40
C TYR A 2 27.98 -16.44 -8.26
N ILE A 3 28.29 -15.33 -7.60
CA ILE A 3 28.88 -14.14 -8.20
C ILE A 3 30.03 -13.64 -7.32
N ARG A 4 31.21 -13.48 -7.90
CA ARG A 4 32.33 -12.80 -7.24
C ARG A 4 32.24 -11.31 -7.54
N VAL A 5 32.41 -10.48 -6.52
CA VAL A 5 32.34 -9.02 -6.63
C VAL A 5 33.53 -8.39 -5.93
N ASN A 6 34.26 -7.52 -6.63
CA ASN A 6 35.22 -6.61 -6.02
C ASN A 6 34.49 -5.35 -5.53
N ASN A 7 34.43 -5.19 -4.21
CA ASN A 7 33.68 -4.09 -3.57
C ASN A 7 34.55 -2.86 -3.23
N GLY A 8 35.79 -2.82 -3.75
CA GLY A 8 36.78 -1.79 -3.48
C GLY A 8 37.54 -1.97 -2.14
N VAL A 9 37.18 -2.97 -1.34
CA VAL A 9 37.86 -3.32 -0.07
C VAL A 9 38.34 -4.77 -0.09
N THR A 10 37.47 -5.71 -0.45
CA THR A 10 37.73 -7.15 -0.57
C THR A 10 37.08 -7.71 -1.82
N GLU A 11 37.58 -8.85 -2.31
CA GLU A 11 36.80 -9.72 -3.19
C GLU A 11 35.87 -10.58 -2.33
N CYS A 12 34.58 -10.62 -2.67
CA CYS A 12 33.58 -11.40 -1.96
C CYS A 12 32.84 -12.33 -2.91
N ASP A 13 32.71 -13.60 -2.54
CA ASP A 13 31.89 -14.60 -3.21
C ASP A 13 30.47 -14.60 -2.64
N ILE A 14 29.49 -14.20 -3.46
CA ILE A 14 28.09 -14.11 -3.06
C ILE A 14 27.33 -15.27 -3.72
N ARG A 15 26.80 -16.19 -2.90
CA ARG A 15 25.87 -17.23 -3.33
C ARG A 15 24.44 -16.70 -3.27
N LEU A 16 23.88 -16.37 -4.44
CA LEU A 16 22.48 -16.01 -4.62
C LEU A 16 21.63 -17.29 -4.68
N VAL A 17 20.69 -17.42 -3.74
CA VAL A 17 19.71 -18.50 -3.68
C VAL A 17 18.36 -17.91 -4.10
N GLY A 18 17.95 -18.22 -5.33
CA GLY A 18 16.68 -17.78 -5.89
C GLY A 18 15.55 -18.71 -5.46
N THR A 19 14.50 -18.14 -4.89
CA THR A 19 13.34 -18.88 -4.35
C THR A 19 12.11 -18.50 -5.19
N ALA A 20 11.53 -19.46 -5.90
CA ALA A 20 10.37 -19.23 -6.78
C ALA A 20 9.11 -19.96 -6.29
N HIS A 21 9.30 -20.99 -5.48
CA HIS A 21 8.23 -21.86 -5.04
C HIS A 21 8.24 -21.92 -3.53
N VAL A 22 7.05 -21.78 -2.99
CA VAL A 22 6.73 -22.25 -1.66
C VAL A 22 6.71 -23.78 -1.75
N SER A 23 7.88 -24.40 -1.89
CA SER A 23 8.11 -25.85 -2.06
C SER A 23 9.12 -26.35 -1.02
N ASP A 24 9.04 -27.61 -0.61
CA ASP A 24 10.03 -28.19 0.31
C ASP A 24 11.44 -28.23 -0.32
N ASP A 25 11.52 -28.29 -1.65
CA ASP A 25 12.78 -28.25 -2.40
C ASP A 25 13.50 -26.90 -2.21
N SER A 26 12.78 -25.77 -2.25
CA SER A 26 13.38 -24.44 -2.08
C SER A 26 13.95 -24.25 -0.66
N ILE A 27 13.30 -24.82 0.35
CA ILE A 27 13.77 -24.83 1.74
C ILE A 27 15.06 -25.65 1.86
N THR A 28 15.10 -26.80 1.18
CA THR A 28 16.28 -27.69 1.15
C THR A 28 17.45 -27.00 0.45
N ASP A 29 17.21 -26.30 -0.65
CA ASP A 29 18.23 -25.51 -1.36
C ASP A 29 18.82 -24.40 -0.49
N VAL A 30 17.98 -23.71 0.30
CA VAL A 30 18.44 -22.72 1.28
C VAL A 30 19.31 -23.36 2.36
N GLU A 31 18.91 -24.53 2.87
CA GLU A 31 19.68 -25.26 3.88
C GLU A 31 21.05 -25.69 3.35
N ASN A 32 21.07 -26.36 2.20
CA ASN A 32 22.31 -26.76 1.54
C ASN A 32 23.19 -25.55 1.25
N ALA A 33 22.61 -24.43 0.79
CA ALA A 33 23.37 -23.24 0.50
C ALA A 33 24.09 -22.64 1.71
N ILE A 34 23.42 -22.59 2.86
CA ILE A 34 24.02 -22.04 4.09
C ILE A 34 25.04 -23.01 4.67
N VAL A 35 24.73 -24.31 4.71
CA VAL A 35 25.61 -25.32 5.31
C VAL A 35 26.88 -25.55 4.49
N GLU A 36 26.76 -25.66 3.16
CA GLU A 36 27.91 -25.91 2.27
C GLU A 36 28.84 -24.70 2.16
N THR A 37 28.27 -23.48 2.12
CA THR A 37 29.06 -22.26 1.93
C THR A 37 29.68 -21.76 3.24
N ASP A 38 29.12 -22.13 4.40
CA ASP A 38 29.51 -21.64 5.72
C ASP A 38 29.74 -20.11 5.76
N PRO A 39 28.74 -19.30 5.37
CA PRO A 39 28.96 -17.89 5.05
C PRO A 39 29.32 -17.05 6.29
N GLU A 40 30.02 -15.93 6.07
CA GLU A 40 30.24 -14.90 7.10
C GLU A 40 29.02 -14.02 7.34
N LEU A 41 28.04 -14.03 6.43
CA LEU A 41 26.77 -13.31 6.53
C LEU A 41 25.68 -14.03 5.73
N VAL A 42 24.49 -14.09 6.32
CA VAL A 42 23.26 -14.46 5.61
C VAL A 42 22.44 -13.20 5.33
N ALA A 43 22.13 -12.94 4.06
CA ALA A 43 21.27 -11.83 3.64
C ALA A 43 19.91 -12.38 3.18
N ILE A 44 18.82 -11.68 3.51
CA ILE A 44 17.46 -12.10 3.15
C ILE A 44 16.63 -10.95 2.56
N GLU A 45 15.77 -11.27 1.58
CA GLU A 45 14.81 -10.35 0.97
C GLU A 45 13.65 -10.01 1.93
N LEU A 46 13.97 -9.34 3.04
CA LEU A 46 12.99 -8.79 3.95
C LEU A 46 13.40 -7.38 4.35
N ASP A 47 12.40 -6.53 4.56
CA ASP A 47 12.57 -5.30 5.32
C ASP A 47 12.33 -5.55 6.82
N LYS A 48 12.69 -4.57 7.65
CA LYS A 48 12.58 -4.68 9.10
C LYS A 48 11.17 -4.99 9.59
N ASP A 49 10.14 -4.38 9.01
CA ASP A 49 8.76 -4.55 9.46
C ASP A 49 8.26 -5.95 9.09
N ARG A 50 8.56 -6.43 7.88
CA ARG A 50 8.26 -7.81 7.46
C ARG A 50 9.03 -8.87 8.24
N PHE A 51 10.30 -8.62 8.56
CA PHE A 51 11.10 -9.50 9.42
C PHE A 51 10.48 -9.64 10.80
N VAL A 52 10.12 -8.53 11.44
CA VAL A 52 9.48 -8.54 12.76
C VAL A 52 8.13 -9.26 12.70
N ALA A 53 7.33 -9.01 11.66
CA ALA A 53 6.03 -9.66 11.47
C ALA A 53 6.14 -11.18 11.30
N MET A 54 7.24 -11.68 10.70
CA MET A 54 7.47 -13.12 10.50
C MET A 54 7.62 -13.90 11.81
N PHE A 55 8.17 -13.27 12.86
CA PHE A 55 8.39 -13.90 14.17
C PHE A 55 7.36 -13.52 15.23
N GLN A 56 6.54 -12.50 14.97
CA GLN A 56 5.45 -12.12 15.87
C GLN A 56 4.18 -12.90 15.52
N ASN A 57 3.86 -13.93 16.30
CA ASN A 57 2.54 -14.60 16.31
C ASN A 57 1.38 -13.69 16.76
N LYS A 58 1.64 -12.40 17.03
CA LYS A 58 0.60 -11.45 17.37
C LYS A 58 0.03 -10.89 16.07
N LYS A 59 -1.27 -11.13 15.85
CA LYS A 59 -2.11 -10.24 15.04
C LYS A 59 -1.75 -8.82 15.47
N ASN A 60 -1.01 -8.09 14.62
CA ASN A 60 -0.67 -6.72 14.90
C ASN A 60 -1.99 -5.97 14.96
N ASP A 61 -2.44 -5.66 16.19
CA ASP A 61 -3.39 -4.60 16.45
C ASP A 61 -2.68 -3.29 16.11
N VAL A 62 -2.48 -3.04 14.81
CA VAL A 62 -2.04 -1.75 14.31
C VAL A 62 -3.11 -0.76 14.79
N ASP A 63 -2.74 0.34 15.44
CA ASP A 63 -3.79 1.28 15.89
C ASP A 63 -4.45 1.93 14.67
N LEU A 64 -5.64 1.47 14.30
CA LEU A 64 -6.40 1.96 13.15
C LEU A 64 -6.63 3.47 13.24
N LYS A 65 -6.74 4.02 14.46
CA LYS A 65 -6.87 5.47 14.68
C LYS A 65 -5.59 6.20 14.26
N SER A 66 -4.43 5.62 14.49
CA SER A 66 -3.14 6.19 14.08
C SER A 66 -2.97 6.18 12.54
N VAL A 67 -3.40 5.12 11.87
CA VAL A 67 -3.34 4.98 10.39
C VAL A 67 -4.24 6.00 9.70
N ILE A 68 -5.45 6.19 10.24
CA ILE A 68 -6.43 7.17 9.73
C ILE A 68 -5.95 8.60 9.97
N LYS A 69 -5.41 8.91 11.16
CA LYS A 69 -4.82 10.23 11.45
C LYS A 69 -3.64 10.58 10.53
N GLN A 70 -2.85 9.57 10.14
CA GLN A 70 -1.70 9.75 9.25
C GLN A 70 -2.08 9.80 7.75
N GLY A 71 -3.35 9.59 7.40
CA GLY A 71 -3.80 9.55 6.01
C GLY A 71 -3.27 8.35 5.22
N LYS A 72 -2.82 7.28 5.90
CA LYS A 72 -2.16 6.11 5.27
C LYS A 72 -3.12 4.94 4.99
N VAL A 73 -4.43 5.15 5.15
CA VAL A 73 -5.45 4.10 5.03
C VAL A 73 -5.37 3.36 3.69
N GLY A 74 -5.22 4.09 2.57
CA GLY A 74 -5.15 3.48 1.24
C GLY A 74 -3.95 2.54 1.07
N ILE A 75 -2.78 2.91 1.59
CA ILE A 75 -1.57 2.07 1.52
C ILE A 75 -1.76 0.80 2.34
N TYR A 76 -2.40 0.89 3.52
CA TYR A 76 -2.70 -0.27 4.34
C TYR A 76 -3.73 -1.21 3.68
N ILE A 77 -4.72 -0.67 2.97
CA ILE A 77 -5.66 -1.49 2.19
C ILE A 77 -4.90 -2.25 1.09
N VAL A 78 -4.10 -1.56 0.27
CA VAL A 78 -3.28 -2.19 -0.78
C VAL A 78 -2.34 -3.26 -0.21
N HIS A 79 -1.67 -2.96 0.91
CA HIS A 79 -0.83 -3.94 1.61
C HIS A 79 -1.63 -5.17 2.06
N SER A 80 -2.84 -4.97 2.58
CA SER A 80 -3.70 -6.08 3.03
C SER A 80 -4.15 -6.94 1.86
N ILE A 81 -4.46 -6.33 0.71
CA ILE A 81 -4.81 -7.05 -0.52
C ILE A 81 -3.65 -7.90 -1.00
N LEU A 82 -2.45 -7.30 -1.11
CA LEU A 82 -1.25 -8.02 -1.55
C LEU A 82 -0.85 -9.13 -0.58
N ALA A 83 -0.94 -8.89 0.73
CA ALA A 83 -0.68 -9.91 1.73
C ALA A 83 -1.69 -11.07 1.65
N ASN A 84 -2.96 -10.78 1.36
CA ASN A 84 -3.97 -11.81 1.16
C ASN A 84 -3.74 -12.60 -0.14
N PHE A 85 -3.41 -11.93 -1.24
CA PHE A 85 -3.04 -12.57 -2.50
C PHE A 85 -1.85 -13.53 -2.30
N GLN A 86 -0.80 -13.07 -1.61
CA GLN A 86 0.36 -13.90 -1.24
C GLN A 86 -0.06 -15.10 -0.38
N LYS A 87 -0.93 -14.89 0.61
CA LYS A 87 -1.45 -15.96 1.48
C LYS A 87 -2.24 -17.02 0.71
N ASN A 88 -3.13 -16.60 -0.19
CA ASN A 88 -3.95 -17.50 -1.00
C ASN A 88 -3.11 -18.37 -1.94
N ILE A 89 -2.05 -17.81 -2.54
CA ILE A 89 -1.08 -18.59 -3.33
C ILE A 89 -0.40 -19.64 -2.44
N GLY A 90 0.12 -19.26 -1.28
CA GLY A 90 0.79 -20.22 -0.38
C GLY A 90 -0.13 -21.34 0.13
N GLU A 91 -1.40 -21.05 0.39
CA GLU A 91 -2.38 -22.06 0.84
C GLU A 91 -2.70 -23.10 -0.25
N GLN A 92 -2.68 -22.71 -1.54
CA GLN A 92 -2.88 -23.65 -2.65
C GLN A 92 -1.70 -24.63 -2.83
N PHE A 93 -0.49 -24.23 -2.42
CA PHE A 93 0.72 -25.07 -2.50
C PHE A 93 1.10 -25.72 -1.17
N GLY A 94 0.30 -25.55 -0.12
CA GLY A 94 0.50 -26.18 1.20
C GLY A 94 1.66 -25.62 2.02
N ILE A 95 2.27 -24.50 1.61
CA ILE A 95 3.47 -23.93 2.23
C ILE A 95 3.27 -22.43 2.50
N LYS A 96 3.71 -21.96 3.66
CA LYS A 96 3.52 -20.56 4.08
C LYS A 96 4.47 -19.65 3.31
N PRO A 97 3.98 -18.60 2.62
CA PRO A 97 4.84 -17.65 1.92
C PRO A 97 5.92 -17.09 2.86
N GLY A 98 7.18 -17.12 2.42
CA GLY A 98 8.33 -16.67 3.21
C GLY A 98 8.93 -17.76 4.12
N SER A 99 8.55 -19.03 3.96
CA SER A 99 9.17 -20.19 4.61
C SER A 99 10.68 -20.27 4.39
N GLU A 100 11.15 -19.90 3.20
CA GLU A 100 12.55 -19.88 2.80
C GLU A 100 13.33 -18.83 3.59
N MET A 101 12.77 -17.62 3.69
CA MET A 101 13.38 -16.52 4.45
C MET A 101 13.40 -16.82 5.95
N LYS A 102 12.34 -17.49 6.44
CA LYS A 102 12.29 -17.99 7.82
C LYS A 102 13.35 -19.06 8.06
N LYS A 103 13.45 -20.06 7.18
CA LYS A 103 14.48 -21.11 7.28
C LYS A 103 15.89 -20.53 7.24
N ALA A 104 16.17 -19.60 6.33
CA ALA A 104 17.44 -18.90 6.25
C ALA A 104 17.78 -18.18 7.56
N THR A 105 16.79 -17.52 8.16
CA THR A 105 16.94 -16.86 9.46
C THR A 105 17.18 -17.86 10.58
N ASP A 106 16.40 -18.94 10.66
CA ASP A 106 16.52 -19.98 11.67
C ASP A 106 17.92 -20.63 11.62
N LEU A 107 18.43 -20.93 10.41
CA LEU A 107 19.77 -21.46 10.19
C LEU A 107 20.86 -20.44 10.55
N ALA A 108 20.70 -19.17 10.18
CA ALA A 108 21.65 -18.12 10.55
C ALA A 108 21.78 -18.03 12.09
N ILE A 109 20.66 -18.07 12.82
CA ILE A 109 20.65 -18.08 14.28
C ILE A 109 21.31 -19.37 14.82
N GLN A 110 20.94 -20.53 14.28
CA GLN A 110 21.44 -21.84 14.70
C GLN A 110 22.96 -21.96 14.57
N TYR A 111 23.53 -21.45 13.47
CA TYR A 111 24.96 -21.49 13.18
C TYR A 111 25.71 -20.22 13.64
N GLY A 112 25.04 -19.31 14.36
CA GLY A 112 25.66 -18.08 14.87
C GLY A 112 26.15 -17.12 13.77
N LYS A 113 25.52 -17.15 12.59
CA LYS A 113 25.85 -16.28 11.47
C LYS A 113 25.12 -14.94 11.58
N PRO A 114 25.80 -13.81 11.34
CA PRO A 114 25.14 -12.51 11.24
C PRO A 114 24.06 -12.50 10.14
N LEU A 115 23.02 -11.70 10.32
CA LEU A 115 21.91 -11.55 9.39
C LEU A 115 21.83 -10.11 8.84
N SER A 116 21.61 -9.96 7.53
CA SER A 116 21.36 -8.67 6.88
C SER A 116 20.00 -8.65 6.18
N LEU A 117 19.22 -7.60 6.44
CA LEU A 117 17.93 -7.35 5.79
C LEU A 117 18.16 -6.42 4.61
N ILE A 118 18.02 -6.92 3.39
CA ILE A 118 18.49 -6.19 2.19
C ILE A 118 17.38 -5.52 1.39
N ASP A 119 16.09 -5.76 1.70
CA ASP A 119 14.98 -5.24 0.89
C ASP A 119 14.41 -3.91 1.41
N ARG A 120 13.76 -3.18 0.51
CA ARG A 120 13.17 -1.88 0.76
C ARG A 120 11.88 -2.01 1.57
N PRO A 121 11.58 -1.07 2.49
CA PRO A 121 10.29 -1.02 3.16
C PRO A 121 9.12 -1.07 2.17
N ILE A 122 8.24 -2.06 2.33
CA ILE A 122 7.14 -2.32 1.39
C ILE A 122 6.19 -1.12 1.24
N ASN A 123 5.98 -0.35 2.31
CA ASN A 123 5.17 0.87 2.29
C ASN A 123 5.74 1.95 1.34
N ILE A 124 7.06 2.09 1.26
CA ILE A 124 7.74 2.99 0.33
C ILE A 124 7.56 2.48 -1.10
N THR A 125 7.82 1.18 -1.30
CA THR A 125 7.64 0.51 -2.59
C THR A 125 6.24 0.77 -3.16
N LEU A 126 5.19 0.44 -2.40
CA LEU A 126 3.79 0.62 -2.81
C LEU A 126 3.43 2.08 -3.05
N SER A 127 3.91 2.99 -2.20
CA SER A 127 3.67 4.43 -2.38
C SER A 127 4.29 4.94 -3.68
N ARG A 128 5.48 4.45 -4.04
CA ARG A 128 6.15 4.80 -5.30
C ARG A 128 5.44 4.21 -6.50
N THR A 129 5.01 2.96 -6.44
CA THR A 129 4.20 2.31 -7.48
C THR A 129 2.96 3.15 -7.80
N ILE A 130 2.15 3.49 -6.79
CA ILE A 130 0.94 4.31 -6.96
C ILE A 130 1.28 5.72 -7.49
N ASN A 131 2.42 6.29 -7.11
CA ASN A 131 2.81 7.63 -7.58
C ASN A 131 3.29 7.64 -9.03
N LYS A 132 3.92 6.56 -9.51
CA LYS A 132 4.38 6.44 -10.90
C LYS A 132 3.26 6.11 -11.87
N MET A 133 2.27 5.33 -11.44
CA MET A 133 1.11 4.99 -12.27
C MET A 133 0.41 6.23 -12.84
N THR A 134 0.10 6.16 -14.12
CA THR A 134 -0.86 7.03 -14.82
C THR A 134 -2.27 6.82 -14.28
N PHE A 135 -3.20 7.74 -14.59
CA PHE A 135 -4.61 7.57 -14.21
C PHE A 135 -5.22 6.30 -14.78
N LYS A 136 -4.83 5.91 -16.00
CA LYS A 136 -5.27 4.68 -16.65
C LYS A 136 -4.76 3.45 -15.88
N GLU A 137 -3.45 3.35 -15.64
CA GLU A 137 -2.87 2.24 -14.87
C GLU A 137 -3.47 2.11 -13.46
N LYS A 138 -3.78 3.24 -12.80
CA LYS A 138 -4.47 3.21 -11.50
C LYS A 138 -5.86 2.61 -11.57
N PHE A 139 -6.61 2.99 -12.60
CA PHE A 139 -7.95 2.47 -12.82
C PHE A 139 -7.90 0.99 -13.15
N ASP A 140 -7.03 0.59 -14.09
CA ASP A 140 -6.85 -0.81 -14.49
C ASP A 140 -6.38 -1.67 -13.30
N PHE A 141 -5.43 -1.19 -12.50
CA PHE A 141 -4.99 -1.85 -11.27
C PHE A 141 -6.12 -1.96 -10.23
N LEU A 142 -6.89 -0.89 -10.00
CA LEU A 142 -8.01 -0.93 -9.05
C LEU A 142 -9.10 -1.90 -9.50
N ILE A 143 -9.44 -1.91 -10.80
CA ILE A 143 -10.38 -2.86 -11.36
C ILE A 143 -9.85 -4.28 -11.18
N GLY A 144 -8.59 -4.55 -11.56
CA GLY A 144 -7.96 -5.86 -11.38
C GLY A 144 -7.90 -6.34 -9.93
N LEU A 145 -7.89 -5.45 -8.94
CA LEU A 145 -7.99 -5.81 -7.53
C LEU A 145 -9.43 -6.09 -7.05
N LEU A 146 -10.43 -5.44 -7.65
CA LEU A 146 -11.84 -5.50 -7.23
C LEU A 146 -12.61 -6.59 -7.96
N THR A 147 -12.25 -6.84 -9.20
CA THR A 147 -12.73 -8.00 -9.93
C THR A 147 -11.79 -9.13 -9.59
N GLU A 148 -12.26 -10.15 -8.86
CA GLU A 148 -11.78 -11.53 -9.06
C GLU A 148 -12.15 -12.02 -10.47
N GLN A 149 -12.00 -11.16 -11.48
CA GLN A 149 -11.77 -11.66 -12.80
C GLN A 149 -10.46 -12.43 -12.64
N ASN A 150 -10.57 -13.76 -12.66
CA ASN A 150 -10.28 -14.48 -13.89
C ASN A 150 -9.89 -13.47 -14.98
N ILE A 151 -8.69 -12.89 -14.85
CA ILE A 151 -7.87 -12.75 -16.02
C ILE A 151 -8.01 -14.15 -16.60
N GLU A 152 -8.64 -14.30 -17.77
CA GLU A 152 -8.41 -15.46 -18.61
C GLU A 152 -6.92 -15.42 -18.96
N LEU A 153 -6.08 -15.60 -17.93
CA LEU A 153 -4.85 -16.30 -18.06
C LEU A 153 -5.38 -17.67 -18.45
N ASP A 154 -5.36 -17.92 -19.76
CA ASP A 154 -5.39 -19.26 -20.31
C ASP A 154 -4.68 -20.17 -19.29
N GLU A 155 -5.27 -21.27 -18.86
CA GLU A 155 -4.62 -22.16 -17.88
C GLU A 155 -3.20 -22.54 -18.32
N LYS A 156 -2.90 -22.46 -19.64
CA LYS A 156 -1.54 -22.49 -20.17
C LYS A 156 -0.68 -21.28 -19.81
N ALA A 157 -1.20 -20.06 -19.94
CA ALA A 157 -0.52 -18.84 -19.55
C ALA A 157 -0.29 -18.78 -18.02
N VAL A 158 -1.23 -19.25 -17.18
CA VAL A 158 -0.97 -19.41 -15.73
C VAL A 158 0.11 -20.46 -15.49
N ASN A 159 0.01 -21.63 -16.12
CA ASN A 159 0.99 -22.70 -15.92
C ASN A 159 2.39 -22.30 -16.43
N GLU A 160 2.50 -21.54 -17.53
CA GLU A 160 3.75 -20.94 -18.02
C GLU A 160 4.24 -19.81 -17.10
N MET A 161 3.34 -18.96 -16.57
CA MET A 161 3.65 -17.92 -15.57
C MET A 161 4.13 -18.49 -14.23
N VAL A 162 3.68 -19.69 -13.88
CA VAL A 162 4.05 -20.38 -12.63
C VAL A 162 5.32 -21.20 -12.81
N THR A 163 5.71 -21.59 -14.03
CA THR A 163 6.91 -22.41 -14.25
C THR A 163 8.21 -21.62 -14.37
N ASN A 164 8.18 -20.35 -14.78
CA ASN A 164 9.37 -19.49 -14.82
C ASN A 164 9.06 -18.09 -14.29
N ALA A 165 9.71 -17.72 -13.17
CA ALA A 165 9.65 -16.36 -12.63
C ALA A 165 10.07 -15.29 -13.67
N ASP A 166 10.92 -15.65 -14.62
CA ASP A 166 11.39 -14.79 -15.70
C ASP A 166 10.26 -14.41 -16.69
N ASP A 167 9.36 -15.34 -17.01
CA ASP A 167 8.27 -15.11 -17.97
C ASP A 167 7.17 -14.22 -17.37
N LEU A 168 6.87 -14.39 -16.08
CA LEU A 168 5.95 -13.51 -15.35
C LEU A 168 6.47 -12.07 -15.26
N ILE A 169 7.78 -11.91 -15.04
CA ILE A 169 8.41 -10.60 -14.93
C ILE A 169 8.38 -9.85 -16.27
N LEU A 170 8.61 -10.56 -17.39
CA LEU A 170 8.51 -9.98 -18.73
C LEU A 170 7.09 -9.57 -19.07
N LEU A 171 6.09 -10.40 -18.73
CA LEU A 171 4.68 -10.06 -18.91
C LEU A 171 4.27 -8.82 -18.09
N LEU A 172 4.70 -8.75 -16.82
CA LEU A 172 4.44 -7.59 -15.97
C LEU A 172 5.04 -6.29 -16.54
N LYS A 173 6.23 -6.39 -17.14
CA LYS A 173 6.89 -5.27 -17.81
C LYS A 173 6.09 -4.74 -18.99
N ASP A 174 5.47 -5.64 -19.75
CA ASP A 174 4.66 -5.28 -20.91
C ASP A 174 3.29 -4.72 -20.52
N ILE A 175 2.65 -5.27 -19.47
CA ILE A 175 1.32 -4.85 -19.01
C ILE A 175 1.39 -3.52 -18.23
N SER A 176 2.36 -3.38 -17.32
CA SER A 176 2.53 -2.14 -16.55
C SER A 176 4.01 -1.88 -16.25
N PRO A 177 4.66 -1.09 -17.13
CA PRO A 177 6.06 -0.68 -16.94
C PRO A 177 6.29 -0.03 -15.58
N SER A 178 5.32 0.76 -15.09
CA SER A 178 5.39 1.44 -13.79
C SER A 178 5.42 0.45 -12.61
N ILE A 179 4.67 -0.64 -12.70
CA ILE A 179 4.66 -1.71 -11.68
C ILE A 179 5.99 -2.44 -11.70
N TYR A 180 6.45 -2.89 -12.87
CA TYR A 180 7.74 -3.57 -13.01
C TYR A 180 8.88 -2.70 -12.46
N GLU A 181 8.95 -1.44 -12.87
CA GLU A 181 10.02 -0.54 -12.46
C GLU A 181 10.10 -0.40 -10.93
N THR A 182 8.97 -0.39 -10.22
CA THR A 182 8.94 -0.15 -8.77
C THR A 182 8.95 -1.41 -7.92
N LEU A 183 8.28 -2.48 -8.35
CA LEU A 183 8.20 -3.76 -7.62
C LEU A 183 9.35 -4.71 -7.92
N VAL A 184 10.05 -4.52 -9.04
CA VAL A 184 11.18 -5.35 -9.46
C VAL A 184 12.45 -4.51 -9.52
N ASP A 185 12.58 -3.63 -10.51
CA ASP A 185 13.85 -2.97 -10.83
C ASP A 185 14.42 -2.10 -9.69
N GLU A 186 13.59 -1.24 -9.09
CA GLU A 186 14.02 -0.42 -7.94
C GLU A 186 14.36 -1.26 -6.71
N ARG A 187 13.72 -2.42 -6.53
CA ARG A 187 14.02 -3.35 -5.44
C ARG A 187 15.33 -4.07 -5.69
N ASP A 188 15.58 -4.50 -6.93
CA ASP A 188 16.87 -5.10 -7.33
C ASP A 188 18.02 -4.14 -7.07
N ARG A 189 17.88 -2.86 -7.44
CA ARG A 189 18.88 -1.82 -7.15
C ARG A 189 19.13 -1.67 -5.65
N TYR A 190 18.05 -1.61 -4.86
CA TYR A 190 18.13 -1.43 -3.41
C TYR A 190 18.80 -2.65 -2.74
N MET A 191 18.38 -3.86 -3.10
CA MET A 191 18.95 -5.11 -2.60
C MET A 191 20.39 -5.29 -3.01
N ALA A 192 20.73 -5.07 -4.28
CA ALA A 192 22.09 -5.16 -4.78
C ALA A 192 23.00 -4.19 -4.03
N LYS A 193 22.58 -2.93 -3.84
CA LYS A 193 23.38 -1.93 -3.11
C LYS A 193 23.61 -2.33 -1.66
N ASN A 194 22.58 -2.78 -0.94
CA ASN A 194 22.76 -3.27 0.43
C ASN A 194 23.65 -4.50 0.52
N LEU A 195 23.56 -5.40 -0.46
CA LEU A 195 24.39 -6.60 -0.53
C LEU A 195 25.85 -6.25 -0.85
N PHE A 196 26.09 -5.32 -1.78
CA PHE A 196 27.40 -4.79 -2.11
C PHE A 196 28.07 -4.14 -0.89
N GLU A 197 27.36 -3.28 -0.16
CA GLU A 197 27.88 -2.68 1.07
C GLU A 197 28.10 -3.71 2.18
N SER A 198 27.20 -4.69 2.30
CA SER A 198 27.33 -5.79 3.29
C SER A 198 28.51 -6.73 2.99
N SER A 199 28.95 -6.80 1.72
CA SER A 199 30.09 -7.61 1.27
C SER A 199 31.46 -7.05 1.67
N LYS A 200 31.55 -5.77 2.00
CA LYS A 200 32.82 -5.14 2.37
C LYS A 200 33.40 -5.79 3.63
N GLY A 201 34.65 -6.24 3.54
CA GLY A 201 35.35 -6.91 4.64
C GLY A 201 34.88 -8.34 4.89
N LYS A 202 34.23 -8.98 3.90
CA LYS A 202 33.85 -10.40 3.92
C LYS A 202 34.39 -11.12 2.69
N GLU A 203 34.61 -12.42 2.85
CA GLU A 203 35.03 -13.34 1.80
C GLU A 203 33.84 -14.05 1.15
N ASN A 204 32.82 -14.41 1.93
CA ASN A 204 31.65 -15.11 1.41
C ASN A 204 30.32 -14.68 2.06
N ILE A 205 29.25 -14.67 1.26
CA ILE A 205 27.90 -14.33 1.69
C ILE A 205 26.91 -15.27 1.02
N VAL A 206 25.88 -15.70 1.75
CA VAL A 206 24.68 -16.33 1.15
C VAL A 206 23.55 -15.31 1.19
N ALA A 207 22.92 -15.06 0.05
CA ALA A 207 21.76 -14.17 -0.07
C ALA A 207 20.55 -14.94 -0.60
N VAL A 208 19.49 -15.00 0.20
CA VAL A 208 18.23 -15.69 -0.12
C VAL A 208 17.21 -14.65 -0.59
N VAL A 209 16.84 -14.75 -1.85
CA VAL A 209 16.00 -13.78 -2.57
C VAL A 209 14.99 -14.52 -3.45
N GLY A 210 13.94 -13.83 -3.90
CA GLY A 210 13.03 -14.31 -4.91
C GLY A 210 13.77 -14.57 -6.22
N ALA A 211 13.47 -15.67 -6.91
CA ALA A 211 14.19 -16.07 -8.12
C ALA A 211 14.18 -14.98 -9.20
N GLY A 212 13.06 -14.26 -9.33
CA GLY A 212 12.91 -13.16 -10.27
C GLY A 212 13.81 -11.94 -10.02
N HIS A 213 14.37 -11.79 -8.82
CA HIS A 213 15.30 -10.72 -8.47
C HIS A 213 16.77 -11.07 -8.75
N VAL A 214 17.10 -12.36 -8.89
CA VAL A 214 18.48 -12.83 -9.07
C VAL A 214 19.16 -12.20 -10.31
N PRO A 215 18.53 -12.15 -11.50
CA PRO A 215 19.15 -11.54 -12.68
C PRO A 215 19.46 -10.05 -12.49
N GLY A 216 18.49 -9.30 -11.94
CA GLY A 216 18.63 -7.86 -11.70
C GLY A 216 19.70 -7.54 -10.66
N ILE A 217 19.70 -8.25 -9.53
CA ILE A 217 20.73 -8.09 -8.48
C ILE A 217 22.13 -8.33 -9.05
N LYS A 218 22.31 -9.42 -9.81
CA LYS A 218 23.59 -9.73 -10.45
C LYS A 218 24.07 -8.63 -11.40
N ASN A 219 23.15 -8.05 -12.18
CA ASN A 219 23.48 -6.96 -13.08
C ASN A 219 23.93 -5.71 -12.31
N TYR A 220 23.18 -5.32 -11.28
CA TYR A 220 23.52 -4.13 -10.47
C TYR A 220 24.80 -4.29 -9.65
N LEU A 221 25.09 -5.48 -9.14
CA LEU A 221 26.37 -5.77 -8.47
C LEU A 221 27.58 -5.52 -9.40
N LYS A 222 27.49 -5.94 -10.67
CA LYS A 222 28.55 -5.72 -11.67
C LYS A 222 28.69 -4.27 -12.09
N GLN A 223 27.57 -3.55 -12.21
CA GLN A 223 27.60 -2.10 -12.48
C GLN A 223 28.33 -1.36 -11.36
N MET A 224 28.07 -1.72 -10.10
CA MET A 224 28.75 -1.12 -8.95
C MET A 224 30.22 -1.50 -8.86
N GLU A 225 30.58 -2.73 -9.19
CA GLU A 225 31.99 -3.14 -9.35
C GLU A 225 32.72 -2.31 -10.42
N SER A 226 31.99 -1.88 -11.46
CA SER A 226 32.52 -1.02 -12.53
C SER A 226 32.56 0.48 -12.16
N GLY A 227 32.14 0.85 -10.95
CA GLY A 227 32.18 2.21 -10.43
C GLY A 227 30.89 3.02 -10.52
N GLU A 228 29.78 2.42 -10.97
CA GLU A 228 28.46 3.06 -10.87
C GLU A 228 27.98 3.08 -9.42
N ASP A 229 27.37 4.19 -8.96
CA ASP A 229 26.79 4.24 -7.62
C ASP A 229 25.26 4.27 -7.67
N ILE A 230 24.65 3.57 -6.71
CA ILE A 230 23.19 3.51 -6.54
C ILE A 230 22.82 4.37 -5.35
N ASP A 231 22.13 5.49 -5.61
CA ASP A 231 21.64 6.37 -4.56
C ASP A 231 20.40 5.76 -3.86
N LEU A 232 20.63 5.11 -2.71
CA LEU A 232 19.57 4.59 -1.86
C LEU A 232 18.58 5.66 -1.41
N LYS A 233 19.01 6.92 -1.25
CA LYS A 233 18.13 8.00 -0.79
C LYS A 233 17.04 8.28 -1.82
N SER A 234 17.40 8.30 -3.11
CA SER A 234 16.45 8.45 -4.21
C SER A 234 15.42 7.31 -4.26
N LEU A 235 15.82 6.09 -3.90
CA LEU A 235 14.97 4.90 -3.86
C LEU A 235 14.03 4.88 -2.65
N MET A 236 14.36 5.61 -1.59
CA MET A 236 13.54 5.78 -0.38
C MET A 236 12.59 6.98 -0.44
N GLU A 237 12.86 7.98 -1.28
CA GLU A 237 12.05 9.20 -1.33
C GLU A 237 10.67 8.95 -1.99
N VAL A 238 9.59 9.40 -1.35
CA VAL A 238 8.25 9.38 -1.95
C VAL A 238 7.84 10.82 -2.29
N LYS A 239 7.95 11.18 -3.58
CA LYS A 239 7.54 12.51 -4.06
C LYS A 239 6.06 12.73 -3.80
N LYS A 240 5.72 13.74 -2.99
CA LYS A 240 4.33 14.15 -2.79
C LYS A 240 3.85 14.90 -4.03
N LYS A 241 2.94 14.30 -4.82
CA LYS A 241 2.25 15.04 -5.89
C LYS A 241 1.40 16.14 -5.22
N SER A 242 1.76 17.41 -5.43
CA SER A 242 0.96 18.53 -4.96
C SER A 242 -0.33 18.60 -5.77
N ASN A 243 -1.49 18.41 -5.14
CA ASN A 243 -2.79 18.59 -5.78
C ASN A 243 -3.13 20.09 -5.92
N VAL A 244 -2.36 20.82 -6.73
CA VAL A 244 -2.49 22.28 -6.91
C VAL A 244 -3.84 22.61 -7.54
N LEU A 245 -4.26 21.85 -8.57
CA LEU A 245 -5.54 22.07 -9.24
C LEU A 245 -6.72 21.89 -8.27
N GLY A 246 -6.72 20.82 -7.46
CA GLY A 246 -7.75 20.61 -6.45
C GLY A 246 -7.79 21.73 -5.40
N LYS A 247 -6.62 22.25 -4.99
CA LYS A 247 -6.54 23.42 -4.09
C LYS A 247 -7.12 24.68 -4.72
N ILE A 248 -6.80 24.95 -5.99
CA ILE A 248 -7.35 26.11 -6.72
C ILE A 248 -8.86 26.01 -6.81
N ILE A 249 -9.40 24.87 -7.23
CA ILE A 249 -10.85 24.63 -7.32
C ILE A 249 -11.52 24.82 -5.95
N SER A 250 -10.92 24.28 -4.88
CA SER A 250 -11.47 24.40 -3.53
C SER A 250 -11.48 25.85 -3.03
N ILE A 251 -10.43 26.63 -3.32
CA ILE A 251 -10.37 28.07 -2.99
C ILE A 251 -11.40 28.84 -3.82
N ALA A 252 -11.55 28.55 -5.11
CA ALA A 252 -12.51 29.21 -5.98
C ALA A 252 -13.96 29.00 -5.49
N ILE A 253 -14.32 27.76 -5.15
CA ILE A 253 -15.64 27.44 -4.58
C ILE A 253 -15.86 28.20 -3.26
N LEU A 254 -14.85 28.23 -2.37
CA LEU A 254 -14.93 28.98 -1.13
C LEU A 254 -15.17 30.48 -1.35
N LEU A 255 -14.47 31.10 -2.30
CA LEU A 255 -14.64 32.52 -2.62
C LEU A 255 -16.04 32.82 -3.16
N VAL A 256 -16.60 31.95 -4.02
CA VAL A 256 -17.98 32.08 -4.52
C VAL A 256 -18.98 32.02 -3.36
N ILE A 257 -18.80 31.09 -2.42
CA ILE A 257 -19.68 30.97 -1.26
C ILE A 257 -19.60 32.21 -0.36
N LEU A 258 -18.39 32.65 -0.03
CA LEU A 258 -18.19 33.85 0.80
C LEU A 258 -18.75 35.10 0.13
N TYR A 259 -18.61 35.23 -1.19
CA TYR A 259 -19.22 36.32 -1.95
C TYR A 259 -20.76 36.26 -1.89
N GLY A 260 -21.35 35.08 -2.02
CA GLY A 260 -22.80 34.88 -1.90
C GLY A 260 -23.35 35.31 -0.53
N PHE A 261 -22.64 35.00 0.55
CA PHE A 261 -23.02 35.50 1.89
C PHE A 261 -22.81 37.01 2.03
N TYR A 262 -21.72 37.54 1.47
CA TYR A 262 -21.42 38.98 1.50
C TYR A 262 -22.46 39.80 0.74
N SER A 263 -22.89 39.36 -0.44
CA SER A 263 -23.84 40.10 -1.29
C SER A 263 -25.21 40.30 -0.63
N VAL A 264 -25.60 39.38 0.26
CA VAL A 264 -26.87 39.40 1.00
C VAL A 264 -26.70 39.98 2.42
N SER A 265 -25.47 40.28 2.86
CA SER A 265 -25.15 40.67 4.24
C SER A 265 -25.83 41.97 4.71
N SER A 266 -26.21 42.85 3.80
CA SER A 266 -26.93 44.09 4.10
C SER A 266 -28.40 43.87 4.48
N ASN A 267 -28.97 42.71 4.13
CA ASN A 267 -30.34 42.33 4.46
C ASN A 267 -30.34 41.19 5.49
N LEU A 268 -30.61 41.54 6.75
CA LEU A 268 -30.56 40.58 7.86
C LEU A 268 -31.52 39.40 7.70
N GLU A 269 -32.71 39.62 7.15
CA GLU A 269 -33.69 38.54 6.96
C GLU A 269 -33.24 37.59 5.84
N ALA A 270 -32.74 38.13 4.73
CA ALA A 270 -32.21 37.31 3.64
C ALA A 270 -30.93 36.57 4.06
N LEU A 271 -30.06 37.19 4.86
CA LEU A 271 -28.86 36.55 5.41
C LEU A 271 -29.22 35.39 6.35
N LYS A 272 -30.20 35.57 7.23
CA LYS A 272 -30.71 34.51 8.11
C LYS A 272 -31.30 33.36 7.30
N ALA A 273 -32.16 33.67 6.33
CA ALA A 273 -32.80 32.66 5.48
C ALA A 273 -31.75 31.84 4.71
N LEU A 274 -30.77 32.52 4.10
CA LEU A 274 -29.69 31.86 3.37
C LEU A 274 -28.80 31.02 4.29
N THR A 275 -28.46 31.52 5.47
CA THR A 275 -27.68 30.77 6.47
C THR A 275 -28.42 29.52 6.93
N LEU A 276 -29.73 29.64 7.17
CA LEU A 276 -30.56 28.52 7.59
C LEU A 276 -30.69 27.48 6.46
N GLU A 277 -30.95 27.90 5.23
CA GLU A 277 -30.93 27.00 4.06
C GLU A 277 -29.57 26.30 3.91
N TRP A 278 -28.46 27.03 4.05
CA TRP A 278 -27.11 26.46 3.96
C TRP A 278 -26.88 25.36 4.98
N VAL A 279 -27.25 25.62 6.24
CA VAL A 279 -27.12 24.66 7.34
C VAL A 279 -28.01 23.45 7.11
N LEU A 280 -29.29 23.67 6.77
CA LEU A 280 -30.25 22.59 6.58
C LEU A 280 -29.90 21.72 5.39
N ILE A 281 -29.54 22.29 4.24
CA ILE A 281 -29.25 21.52 3.02
C ILE A 281 -27.95 20.72 3.18
N ASN A 282 -26.85 21.36 3.60
CA ASN A 282 -25.58 20.64 3.80
C ASN A 282 -25.73 19.59 4.92
N GLY A 283 -26.32 19.98 6.05
CA GLY A 283 -26.49 19.11 7.21
C GLY A 283 -27.39 17.91 6.91
N CYS A 284 -28.57 18.13 6.34
CA CYS A 284 -29.52 17.06 6.02
C CYS A 284 -28.97 16.10 4.96
N LEU A 285 -28.37 16.60 3.87
CA LEU A 285 -27.83 15.72 2.82
C LEU A 285 -26.65 14.88 3.33
N SER A 286 -25.75 15.46 4.12
CA SER A 286 -24.66 14.70 4.74
C SER A 286 -25.18 13.64 5.72
N SER A 287 -26.14 14.02 6.56
CA SER A 287 -26.82 13.11 7.51
C SER A 287 -27.57 11.98 6.82
N LEU A 288 -28.22 12.27 5.70
CA LEU A 288 -28.89 11.29 4.85
C LEU A 288 -27.87 10.29 4.29
N GLY A 289 -26.69 10.76 3.87
CA GLY A 289 -25.59 9.89 3.46
C GLY A 289 -25.17 8.92 4.57
N VAL A 290 -25.02 9.41 5.81
CA VAL A 290 -24.73 8.55 6.98
C VAL A 290 -25.86 7.55 7.23
N LEU A 291 -27.12 7.98 7.11
CA LEU A 291 -28.29 7.12 7.30
C LEU A 291 -28.32 5.99 6.25
N ILE A 292 -28.06 6.31 4.98
CA ILE A 292 -27.96 5.33 3.88
C ILE A 292 -26.83 4.33 4.15
N ALA A 293 -25.69 4.81 4.66
CA ALA A 293 -24.58 3.95 5.09
C ALA A 293 -24.88 3.11 6.36
N ARG A 294 -26.08 3.26 6.96
CA ARG A 294 -26.47 2.62 8.22
C ARG A 294 -25.54 3.00 9.39
N GLY A 295 -25.13 4.26 9.40
CA GLY A 295 -24.33 4.86 10.47
C GLY A 295 -25.08 4.98 11.80
N LYS A 296 -24.35 5.21 12.89
CA LYS A 296 -24.94 5.39 14.22
C LYS A 296 -25.59 6.77 14.36
N LEU A 297 -26.55 6.90 15.28
CA LEU A 297 -27.29 8.16 15.52
C LEU A 297 -26.35 9.33 15.86
N GLN A 298 -25.33 9.08 16.68
CA GLN A 298 -24.33 10.09 17.06
C GLN A 298 -23.57 10.61 15.84
N THR A 299 -23.33 9.73 14.86
CA THR A 299 -22.65 10.07 13.61
C THR A 299 -23.55 10.84 12.67
N ILE A 300 -24.85 10.54 12.64
CA ILE A 300 -25.84 11.34 11.90
C ILE A 300 -25.82 12.78 12.41
N ILE A 301 -25.89 12.96 13.74
CA ILE A 301 -25.83 14.29 14.37
C ILE A 301 -24.49 14.97 14.08
N ALA A 302 -23.38 14.24 14.18
CA ALA A 302 -22.06 14.79 13.88
C ALA A 302 -21.94 15.24 12.42
N ALA A 303 -22.45 14.47 11.46
CA ALA A 303 -22.46 14.83 10.05
C ALA A 303 -23.32 16.07 9.78
N PHE A 304 -24.50 16.15 10.41
CA PHE A 304 -25.38 17.33 10.32
C PHE A 304 -24.66 18.61 10.74
N LEU A 305 -23.98 18.57 11.89
CA LEU A 305 -23.31 19.74 12.46
C LEU A 305 -21.99 20.06 11.74
N ALA A 306 -21.27 19.04 11.28
CA ALA A 306 -19.99 19.21 10.61
C ALA A 306 -20.15 19.78 9.21
N ALA A 307 -21.10 19.27 8.42
CA ALA A 307 -21.20 19.55 6.99
C ALA A 307 -21.20 21.06 6.64
N PRO A 308 -22.05 21.92 7.24
CA PRO A 308 -22.09 23.34 6.92
C PRO A 308 -20.78 24.08 7.20
N VAL A 309 -20.01 23.61 8.18
CA VAL A 309 -18.71 24.18 8.58
C VAL A 309 -17.61 23.64 7.68
N THR A 310 -17.56 22.32 7.49
CA THR A 310 -16.53 21.66 6.69
C THR A 310 -16.61 22.01 5.21
N SER A 311 -17.80 22.28 4.67
CA SER A 311 -17.97 22.76 3.30
C SER A 311 -17.29 24.12 3.05
N LEU A 312 -17.02 24.90 4.09
CA LEU A 312 -16.26 26.15 4.04
C LEU A 312 -14.76 25.96 4.28
N ILE A 313 -14.32 24.74 4.59
CA ILE A 313 -12.94 24.41 4.93
C ILE A 313 -12.39 23.45 3.86
N PRO A 314 -11.49 23.90 2.97
CA PRO A 314 -10.98 23.09 1.85
C PRO A 314 -10.04 21.95 2.26
N VAL A 315 -9.95 21.63 3.55
CA VAL A 315 -8.98 20.69 4.14
C VAL A 315 -9.67 19.50 4.82
N ILE A 316 -10.83 19.70 5.44
CA ILE A 316 -11.52 18.67 6.23
C ILE A 316 -12.95 18.60 5.75
N GLY A 317 -13.35 17.47 5.16
CA GLY A 317 -14.74 17.23 4.75
C GLY A 317 -15.60 16.65 5.87
N ALA A 318 -16.93 16.81 5.74
CA ALA A 318 -17.92 16.30 6.70
C ALA A 318 -17.76 14.81 7.02
N GLY A 319 -17.38 14.04 6.00
CA GLY A 319 -17.13 12.61 6.10
C GLY A 319 -15.92 12.23 6.95
N TYR A 320 -14.91 13.09 7.06
CA TYR A 320 -13.80 12.83 7.97
C TYR A 320 -14.27 12.88 9.42
N VAL A 321 -15.09 13.87 9.76
CA VAL A 321 -15.70 14.00 11.09
C VAL A 321 -16.66 12.83 11.35
N ALA A 322 -17.56 12.53 10.40
CA ALA A 322 -18.51 11.43 10.51
C ALA A 322 -17.79 10.08 10.69
N GLY A 323 -16.77 9.78 9.88
CA GLY A 323 -15.99 8.56 9.98
C GLY A 323 -15.25 8.42 11.33
N LEU A 324 -14.64 9.50 11.83
CA LEU A 324 -13.99 9.50 13.14
C LEU A 324 -14.97 9.29 14.30
N VAL A 325 -16.18 9.86 14.20
CA VAL A 325 -17.24 9.64 15.19
C VAL A 325 -17.75 8.20 15.12
N GLU A 326 -18.00 7.67 13.93
CA GLU A 326 -18.45 6.29 13.73
C GLU A 326 -17.45 5.28 14.31
N LEU A 327 -16.14 5.52 14.14
CA LEU A 327 -15.07 4.69 14.73
C LEU A 327 -15.06 4.67 16.25
N LYS A 328 -15.66 5.65 16.93
CA LYS A 328 -15.81 5.61 18.39
C LYS A 328 -16.92 4.65 18.83
N PHE A 329 -17.86 4.34 17.94
CA PHE A 329 -19.05 3.54 18.23
C PHE A 329 -19.07 2.19 17.51
N ARG A 330 -17.99 1.87 16.76
CA ARG A 330 -17.79 0.58 16.12
C ARG A 330 -16.43 0.03 16.47
N ASP A 331 -16.42 -1.21 16.92
CA ASP A 331 -15.19 -1.97 17.11
C ASP A 331 -14.73 -2.48 15.75
N VAL A 332 -13.93 -1.66 15.06
CA VAL A 332 -13.30 -2.04 13.79
C VAL A 332 -11.99 -2.73 14.07
N SER A 333 -11.87 -3.97 13.60
CA SER A 333 -10.65 -4.78 13.70
C SER A 333 -9.95 -4.91 12.34
N PHE A 334 -8.66 -5.30 12.33
CA PHE A 334 -7.97 -5.63 11.07
C PHE A 334 -8.58 -6.85 10.37
N ASN A 335 -9.19 -7.75 11.14
CA ASN A 335 -9.93 -8.86 10.58
C ASN A 335 -11.12 -8.38 9.74
N ASP A 336 -11.74 -7.25 10.10
CA ASP A 336 -12.77 -6.64 9.27
C ASP A 336 -12.18 -6.10 7.97
N ILE A 337 -11.00 -5.49 7.98
CA ILE A 337 -10.34 -5.04 6.73
C ILE A 337 -10.01 -6.24 5.83
N GLY A 338 -9.47 -7.33 6.39
CA GLY A 338 -9.19 -8.55 5.63
C GLY A 338 -10.46 -9.18 5.03
N LYS A 339 -11.50 -9.36 5.85
CA LYS A 339 -12.80 -9.88 5.39
C LYS A 339 -13.45 -9.01 4.32
N MET A 340 -13.35 -7.69 4.45
CA MET A 340 -13.87 -6.74 3.47
C MET A 340 -13.23 -6.96 2.08
N MET A 341 -11.95 -7.32 2.04
CA MET A 341 -11.24 -7.54 0.78
C MET A 341 -11.48 -8.91 0.15
N ASN A 342 -11.84 -9.91 0.95
CA ASN A 342 -11.94 -11.31 0.51
C ASN A 342 -13.38 -11.76 0.25
N THR A 343 -14.34 -10.86 0.42
CA THR A 343 -15.76 -11.13 0.26
C THR A 343 -16.18 -10.64 -1.12
N GLU A 344 -16.63 -11.55 -1.99
CA GLU A 344 -17.33 -11.21 -3.24
C GLU A 344 -18.80 -10.87 -2.99
N ASN A 345 -19.33 -11.26 -1.83
CA ASN A 345 -20.72 -11.05 -1.46
C ASN A 345 -20.97 -9.62 -0.99
N PHE A 346 -21.65 -8.83 -1.83
CA PHE A 346 -22.04 -7.45 -1.52
C PHE A 346 -22.75 -7.31 -0.16
N LYS A 347 -23.54 -8.31 0.26
CA LYS A 347 -24.24 -8.27 1.55
C LYS A 347 -23.25 -8.33 2.73
N GLU A 348 -22.28 -9.25 2.67
CA GLU A 348 -21.24 -9.39 3.68
C GLU A 348 -20.32 -8.17 3.72
N LEU A 349 -20.01 -7.59 2.55
CA LEU A 349 -19.25 -6.35 2.43
C LEU A 349 -19.97 -5.21 3.15
N MET A 350 -21.29 -5.10 2.95
CA MET A 350 -22.12 -4.11 3.62
C MET A 350 -22.28 -4.37 5.13
N GLU A 351 -22.13 -5.60 5.60
CA GLU A 351 -22.18 -5.99 7.02
C GLU A 351 -20.87 -5.74 7.77
N ASN A 352 -19.76 -5.63 7.04
CA ASN A 352 -18.43 -5.38 7.56
C ASN A 352 -18.29 -4.01 8.28
N GLN A 353 -17.67 -3.99 9.46
CA GLN A 353 -17.55 -2.76 10.26
C GLN A 353 -16.58 -1.74 9.63
N ALA A 354 -15.48 -2.18 9.03
CA ALA A 354 -14.52 -1.31 8.36
C ALA A 354 -15.16 -0.65 7.13
N MET A 355 -15.84 -1.45 6.30
CA MET A 355 -16.58 -0.95 5.13
C MET A 355 -17.64 0.08 5.55
N ARG A 356 -18.34 -0.18 6.65
CA ARG A 356 -19.40 0.72 7.13
C ARG A 356 -18.86 2.08 7.54
N VAL A 357 -17.72 2.14 8.22
CA VAL A 357 -17.04 3.41 8.54
C VAL A 357 -16.64 4.16 7.25
N LEU A 358 -16.10 3.45 6.26
CA LEU A 358 -15.70 4.04 4.98
C LEU A 358 -16.91 4.59 4.21
N LEU A 359 -18.00 3.83 4.13
CA LEU A 359 -19.24 4.26 3.49
C LEU A 359 -19.87 5.47 4.19
N VAL A 360 -19.87 5.48 5.52
CA VAL A 360 -20.32 6.64 6.31
C VAL A 360 -19.51 7.88 5.93
N ALA A 361 -18.19 7.78 5.89
CA ALA A 361 -17.34 8.90 5.50
C ALA A 361 -17.57 9.33 4.04
N ALA A 362 -17.65 8.38 3.11
CA ALA A 362 -17.83 8.66 1.69
C ALA A 362 -19.18 9.32 1.41
N LEU A 363 -20.29 8.76 1.92
CA LEU A 363 -21.62 9.28 1.68
C LEU A 363 -21.89 10.59 2.43
N ALA A 364 -21.30 10.80 3.61
CA ALA A 364 -21.36 12.10 4.29
C ALA A 364 -20.64 13.19 3.49
N ASN A 365 -19.47 12.90 2.92
CA ASN A 365 -18.77 13.82 2.01
C ASN A 365 -19.58 14.10 0.75
N LEU A 366 -20.17 13.05 0.14
CA LEU A 366 -21.00 13.19 -1.05
C LEU A 366 -22.21 14.09 -0.78
N GLY A 367 -22.92 13.88 0.34
CA GLY A 367 -24.04 14.72 0.75
C GLY A 367 -23.63 16.18 0.97
N SER A 368 -22.51 16.41 1.65
CA SER A 368 -21.95 17.77 1.85
C SER A 368 -21.56 18.44 0.53
N ALA A 369 -20.98 17.67 -0.40
CA ALA A 369 -20.59 18.17 -1.71
C ALA A 369 -21.81 18.55 -2.55
N ILE A 370 -22.83 17.68 -2.63
CA ILE A 370 -24.10 17.97 -3.32
C ILE A 370 -24.74 19.24 -2.72
N GLY A 371 -24.77 19.35 -1.38
CA GLY A 371 -25.25 20.55 -0.70
C GLY A 371 -24.47 21.81 -1.10
N THR A 372 -23.15 21.73 -1.16
CA THR A 372 -22.30 22.85 -1.58
C THR A 372 -22.55 23.25 -3.04
N PHE A 373 -22.58 22.28 -3.96
CA PHE A 373 -22.79 22.53 -5.39
C PHE A 373 -24.19 23.06 -5.69
N TYR A 374 -25.19 22.75 -4.86
CA TYR A 374 -26.52 23.35 -4.97
C TYR A 374 -26.50 24.88 -4.81
N PHE A 375 -25.60 25.41 -3.97
CA PHE A 375 -25.51 26.85 -3.73
C PHE A 375 -24.60 27.59 -4.71
N VAL A 376 -23.62 26.92 -5.34
CA VAL A 376 -22.68 27.59 -6.26
C VAL A 376 -23.40 28.39 -7.35
N PRO A 377 -24.41 27.86 -8.08
CA PRO A 377 -25.17 28.64 -9.07
C PRO A 377 -26.09 29.71 -8.49
N ARG A 378 -26.37 29.68 -7.17
CA ARG A 378 -27.21 30.67 -6.48
C ARG A 378 -26.39 31.86 -5.97
N PHE A 379 -25.07 31.71 -5.93
CA PHE A 379 -24.12 32.73 -5.49
C PHE A 379 -23.40 33.43 -6.64
N LEU A 380 -23.44 32.84 -7.83
CA LEU A 380 -23.06 33.44 -9.11
C LEU A 380 -24.26 34.18 -9.70
#